data_AF-A0A817JQ76-F1
#
_entry.id   AF-A0A817JQ76-F1
#
_cell.length_a   1.000
_cell.length_b   1.000
_cell.length_c   1.000
_cell.angle_alpha   90.00
_cell.angle_beta   90.00
_cell.angle_gamma   90.00
#
_symmetry.space_group_name_H-M   'P 1'
#
loop_
_entity.id
_entity.type
_entity.pdbx_description
1 polymer ?
#
loop_
_entity_poly.entity_id
_entity_poly.type
_entity_poly.pdbx_seq_one_letter_code
_entity_poly.pdbx_strand_id
1 'polypeptide(L)'
;MTSSVRLISVRKIPEASTENEFIWVYQMNDKWTPFSDTASSVIEKAFRHGFEEIFINEIYRIDLKHFVQEHIDDRNCKQSIRRRRRHLLKSSASSDEANEDESRRCERFSFPLGLVSSCSVSVDTNYYGSPFIAEWFLVFTNRKRKITFNSIFPALVQGLQEEGKTESERVVRNITDTLNKIRDESFRKREKNRMKELEICCAKLYTKSCFIYHTVNIALRDNDHTKLRTLGPYCFLVFNYIGRHLNDDFSIRRRFRQTLRPTKFQLTTVFRGDYISHEIIQEYQQAVGNNSKYFKWLSFVSTSRDQDVAESFARNVLYIIELQHYSLNDQFVDLSTISCHQEENEILLQPGVRFQVVKVEFDDMKGINLVHIKIVPSYVSTLT
;
A
#
# COMPACT_ATOMS: atom_id res chain seq x y z
N MET A 1 37.23 -32.19 -1.91
CA MET A 1 36.93 -30.92 -1.22
C MET A 1 35.43 -30.75 -1.18
N THR A 2 34.81 -31.02 -0.04
CA THR A 2 33.36 -30.94 0.18
C THR A 2 32.98 -29.50 0.50
N SER A 3 32.36 -28.80 -0.45
CA SER A 3 31.80 -27.47 -0.21
C SER A 3 30.55 -27.61 0.66
N SER A 4 30.60 -27.05 1.87
CA SER A 4 29.49 -27.05 2.81
C SER A 4 28.49 -25.95 2.41
N VAL A 5 27.36 -26.35 1.82
CA VAL A 5 26.22 -25.45 1.58
C VAL A 5 25.56 -25.17 2.93
N ARG A 6 25.73 -23.94 3.44
CA ARG A 6 25.02 -23.45 4.63
C ARG A 6 23.67 -22.88 4.21
N LEU A 7 22.61 -23.67 4.37
CA LEU A 7 21.24 -23.16 4.36
C LEU A 7 21.04 -22.27 5.60
N ILE A 8 20.86 -20.97 5.38
CA ILE A 8 20.48 -20.03 6.45
C ILE A 8 18.96 -19.84 6.37
N SER A 9 18.26 -20.40 7.35
CA SER A 9 16.93 -19.94 7.74
C SER A 9 17.10 -18.66 8.56
N VAL A 10 16.55 -17.55 8.08
CA VAL A 10 16.75 -16.21 8.66
C VAL A 10 16.04 -16.11 10.02
N ARG A 11 16.77 -16.33 11.10
CA ARG A 11 16.42 -15.84 12.45
C ARG A 11 17.49 -14.85 12.93
N LYS A 12 17.05 -13.59 13.05
CA LYS A 12 17.63 -12.41 13.75
C LYS A 12 19.16 -12.31 13.83
N ILE A 13 19.72 -11.36 13.09
CA ILE A 13 21.09 -10.85 13.21
C ILE A 13 21.01 -9.30 13.32
N PRO A 14 21.86 -8.61 14.13
CA PRO A 14 21.66 -7.21 14.52
C PRO A 14 21.96 -6.19 13.41
N GLU A 15 21.22 -5.08 13.42
CA GLU A 15 21.25 -3.99 12.44
C GLU A 15 22.41 -3.01 12.64
N ALA A 16 23.09 -2.65 11.55
CA ALA A 16 23.97 -1.49 11.47
C ALA A 16 23.53 -0.59 10.29
N SER A 17 23.45 0.71 10.55
CA SER A 17 22.67 1.77 9.87
C SER A 17 23.15 2.21 8.47
N THR A 18 23.82 1.37 7.69
CA THR A 18 24.26 1.69 6.31
C THR A 18 23.47 0.95 5.22
N GLU A 19 22.33 0.34 5.58
CA GLU A 19 21.54 -0.53 4.68
C GLU A 19 20.90 0.19 3.48
N ASN A 20 20.80 1.52 3.48
CA ASN A 20 20.02 2.27 2.49
C ASN A 20 20.81 2.98 1.37
N GLU A 21 22.14 2.85 1.29
CA GLU A 21 22.91 3.56 0.23
C GLU A 21 22.79 2.88 -1.16
N PHE A 22 22.61 1.56 -1.18
CA PHE A 22 22.66 0.75 -2.40
C PHE A 22 21.32 0.06 -2.66
N ILE A 23 21.01 -0.13 -3.94
CA ILE A 23 19.90 -0.97 -4.41
C ILE A 23 20.45 -1.96 -5.43
N TRP A 24 19.92 -3.17 -5.40
CA TRP A 24 20.27 -4.18 -6.38
C TRP A 24 19.32 -4.08 -7.56
N VAL A 25 19.83 -4.27 -8.77
CA VAL A 25 19.04 -4.29 -10.00
C VAL A 25 19.36 -5.56 -10.78
N TYR A 26 18.40 -6.06 -11.54
CA TYR A 26 18.55 -7.19 -12.47
C TYR A 26 18.20 -6.75 -13.90
N GLN A 27 18.76 -7.42 -14.90
CA GLN A 27 18.53 -7.12 -16.31
C GLN A 27 17.39 -7.98 -16.85
N MET A 28 16.36 -7.33 -17.40
CA MET A 28 15.23 -7.96 -18.06
C MET A 28 14.91 -7.19 -19.34
N ASN A 29 14.92 -7.87 -20.50
CA ASN A 29 14.68 -7.26 -21.81
C ASN A 29 15.54 -5.99 -22.06
N ASP A 30 16.85 -6.10 -21.80
CA ASP A 30 17.84 -5.02 -21.90
C ASP A 30 17.61 -3.79 -20.99
N LYS A 31 16.65 -3.87 -20.07
CA LYS A 31 16.38 -2.83 -19.06
C LYS A 31 16.81 -3.32 -17.68
N TRP A 32 17.36 -2.40 -16.89
CA TRP A 32 17.73 -2.67 -15.50
C TRP A 32 16.56 -2.35 -14.57
N THR A 33 16.02 -3.38 -13.93
CA THR A 33 14.87 -3.30 -13.03
C THR A 33 15.35 -3.46 -11.59
N PRO A 34 14.91 -2.62 -10.64
CA PRO A 34 15.26 -2.78 -9.24
C PRO A 34 14.59 -4.01 -8.63
N PHE A 35 15.34 -4.72 -7.77
CA PHE A 35 14.73 -5.65 -6.81
C PHE A 35 13.86 -4.86 -5.82
N SER A 36 12.87 -5.53 -5.19
CA SER A 36 12.13 -4.93 -4.07
C SER A 36 13.07 -4.51 -2.95
N ASP A 37 12.67 -3.56 -2.10
CA ASP A 37 13.54 -3.08 -1.01
C ASP A 37 13.95 -4.21 -0.04
N THR A 38 13.01 -5.11 0.28
CA THR A 38 13.28 -6.29 1.10
C THR A 38 14.30 -7.21 0.43
N ALA A 39 14.11 -7.54 -0.86
CA ALA A 39 15.05 -8.37 -1.59
C ALA A 39 16.43 -7.70 -1.72
N SER A 40 16.47 -6.41 -2.07
CA SER A 40 17.69 -5.62 -2.13
C SER A 40 18.43 -5.59 -0.79
N SER A 41 17.72 -5.43 0.33
CA SER A 41 18.32 -5.47 1.68
C SER A 41 18.93 -6.84 1.98
N VAL A 42 18.24 -7.93 1.61
CA VAL A 42 18.76 -9.30 1.78
C VAL A 42 20.01 -9.52 0.92
N ILE A 43 19.99 -9.13 -0.35
CA ILE A 43 21.13 -9.24 -1.27
C ILE A 43 22.31 -8.41 -0.76
N GLU A 44 22.07 -7.16 -0.35
CA GLU A 44 23.11 -6.27 0.16
C GLU A 44 23.75 -6.81 1.44
N LYS A 45 22.94 -7.34 2.37
CA LYS A 45 23.45 -8.00 3.57
C LYS A 45 24.34 -9.19 3.21
N ALA A 46 23.87 -10.05 2.32
CA ALA A 46 24.61 -11.23 1.91
C ALA A 46 25.94 -10.87 1.24
N PHE A 47 25.91 -9.89 0.34
CA PHE A 47 27.10 -9.40 -0.35
C PHE A 47 28.13 -8.84 0.63
N ARG A 48 27.72 -8.03 1.61
CA ARG A 48 28.64 -7.47 2.63
C ARG A 48 29.28 -8.51 3.53
N HIS A 49 28.59 -9.63 3.77
CA HIS A 49 29.12 -10.73 4.59
C HIS A 49 29.93 -11.74 3.77
N GLY A 50 30.14 -11.48 2.47
CA GLY A 50 30.96 -12.32 1.60
C GLY A 50 30.31 -13.67 1.27
N PHE A 51 28.97 -13.75 1.30
CA PHE A 51 28.28 -14.93 0.79
C PHE A 51 28.46 -15.02 -0.73
N GLU A 52 28.78 -16.22 -1.23
CA GLU A 52 28.87 -16.47 -2.68
C GLU A 52 27.50 -16.67 -3.32
N GLU A 53 26.53 -17.20 -2.56
CA GLU A 53 25.21 -17.57 -3.04
C GLU A 53 24.13 -17.31 -1.98
N ILE A 54 22.95 -16.86 -2.41
CA ILE A 54 21.74 -16.78 -1.59
C ILE A 54 20.50 -17.20 -2.37
N PHE A 55 19.42 -17.48 -1.64
CA PHE A 55 18.10 -17.78 -2.22
C PHE A 55 17.11 -16.66 -1.88
N ILE A 56 16.34 -16.23 -2.87
CA ILE A 56 15.26 -15.25 -2.72
C ILE A 56 13.94 -15.94 -3.02
N ASN A 57 13.02 -15.88 -2.06
CA ASN A 57 11.66 -16.42 -2.13
C ASN A 57 11.59 -17.90 -2.54
N GLU A 58 12.65 -18.69 -2.31
CA GLU A 58 12.73 -20.11 -2.71
C GLU A 58 12.57 -20.37 -4.22
N ILE A 59 12.57 -19.32 -5.05
CA ILE A 59 12.36 -19.40 -6.50
C ILE A 59 13.65 -19.05 -7.24
N TYR A 60 14.40 -18.09 -6.71
CA TYR A 60 15.59 -17.56 -7.35
C TYR A 60 16.84 -17.82 -6.52
N ARG A 61 17.87 -18.25 -7.22
CA ARG A 61 19.24 -18.38 -6.71
C ARG A 61 20.04 -17.18 -7.21
N ILE A 62 20.63 -16.43 -6.29
CA ILE A 62 21.51 -15.31 -6.60
C ILE A 62 22.95 -15.75 -6.39
N ASP A 63 23.70 -15.80 -7.49
CA ASP A 63 25.14 -15.96 -7.50
C ASP A 63 25.79 -14.57 -7.38
N LEU A 64 26.26 -14.25 -6.17
CA LEU A 64 26.89 -12.97 -5.86
C LEU A 64 28.33 -12.89 -6.36
N LYS A 65 28.94 -14.02 -6.72
CA LYS A 65 30.30 -14.09 -7.25
C LYS A 65 30.32 -13.72 -8.73
N HIS A 66 29.35 -14.21 -9.50
CA HIS A 66 29.20 -13.94 -10.92
C HIS A 66 28.21 -12.81 -11.21
N PHE A 67 27.51 -12.32 -10.19
CA PHE A 67 26.45 -11.31 -10.31
C PHE A 67 25.35 -11.76 -11.27
N VAL A 68 24.79 -12.94 -11.02
CA VAL A 68 23.70 -13.52 -11.80
C VAL A 68 22.58 -14.01 -10.90
N GLN A 69 21.34 -13.79 -11.32
CA GLN A 69 20.14 -14.45 -10.80
C GLN A 69 19.75 -15.60 -11.71
N GLU A 70 19.45 -16.75 -11.14
CA GLU A 70 18.99 -17.94 -11.87
C GLU A 70 17.69 -18.44 -11.25
N HIS A 71 16.73 -18.82 -12.10
CA HIS A 71 15.54 -19.53 -11.63
C HIS A 71 15.93 -20.96 -11.23
N ILE A 72 15.48 -21.43 -10.06
CA ILE A 72 15.87 -22.75 -9.53
C ILE A 72 15.37 -23.87 -10.44
N ASP A 73 14.13 -23.76 -10.92
CA ASP A 73 13.52 -24.77 -11.79
C ASP A 73 13.86 -24.60 -13.29
N ASP A 74 14.39 -23.43 -13.69
CA ASP A 74 14.74 -23.15 -15.10
C ASP A 74 16.14 -22.55 -15.20
N ARG A 75 17.12 -23.43 -15.42
CA ARG A 75 18.54 -23.06 -15.54
C ARG A 75 18.85 -22.18 -16.75
N ASN A 76 17.94 -22.09 -17.72
CA ASN A 76 18.12 -21.22 -18.89
C ASN A 76 17.68 -19.78 -18.59
N CYS A 77 16.87 -19.58 -17.54
CA CYS A 77 16.44 -18.26 -17.11
C CYS A 77 17.52 -17.64 -16.20
N LYS A 78 18.53 -17.05 -16.84
CA LYS A 78 19.61 -16.31 -16.17
C LYS A 78 19.52 -14.82 -16.45
N GLN A 79 19.64 -14.02 -15.41
CA GLN A 79 19.60 -12.56 -15.49
C GLN A 79 20.84 -11.98 -14.81
N SER A 80 21.54 -11.09 -15.50
CA SER A 80 22.64 -10.35 -14.86
C SER A 80 22.08 -9.43 -13.78
N ILE A 81 22.76 -9.36 -12.65
CA ILE A 81 22.44 -8.44 -11.58
C ILE A 81 23.59 -7.47 -11.37
N ARG A 82 23.33 -6.32 -10.75
CA ARG A 82 24.40 -5.43 -10.28
C ARG A 82 23.93 -4.58 -9.12
N ARG A 83 24.92 -4.16 -8.34
CA ARG A 83 24.75 -3.21 -7.25
C ARG A 83 24.80 -1.79 -7.81
N ARG A 84 23.82 -0.95 -7.48
CA ARG A 84 23.77 0.45 -7.90
C ARG A 84 23.57 1.35 -6.68
N ARG A 85 24.22 2.51 -6.66
CA ARG A 85 23.96 3.53 -5.63
C ARG A 85 22.59 4.16 -5.87
N ARG A 86 21.76 4.27 -4.83
CA ARG A 86 20.40 4.84 -4.96
C ARG A 86 20.42 6.27 -5.52
N HIS A 87 21.43 7.06 -5.19
CA HIS A 87 21.57 8.43 -5.71
C HIS A 87 21.93 8.50 -7.20
N LEU A 88 22.55 7.46 -7.78
CA LEU A 88 22.90 7.41 -9.20
C LEU A 88 21.76 6.89 -10.10
N LEU A 89 20.62 6.48 -9.51
CA LEU A 89 19.36 6.33 -10.26
C LEU A 89 18.72 7.69 -10.55
N LYS A 90 19.08 8.72 -9.76
CA LYS A 90 18.48 10.05 -9.81
C LYS A 90 19.21 11.01 -10.77
N SER A 91 20.50 10.79 -11.01
CA SER A 91 21.38 11.82 -11.61
C SER A 91 21.50 11.79 -13.15
N SER A 92 20.48 11.34 -13.89
CA SER A 92 20.48 11.39 -15.36
C SER A 92 19.23 12.04 -15.94
N ALA A 93 18.75 13.13 -15.35
CA ALA A 93 17.85 14.08 -15.99
C ALA A 93 17.81 15.40 -15.22
N SER A 94 18.52 16.43 -15.71
CA SER A 94 18.42 17.79 -15.19
C SER A 94 17.01 18.37 -15.40
N SER A 95 16.11 18.06 -14.46
CA SER A 95 14.81 18.67 -14.16
C SER A 95 14.25 18.02 -12.87
N ASP A 96 15.13 17.82 -11.88
CA ASP A 96 15.06 16.74 -10.87
C ASP A 96 13.86 16.78 -9.90
N GLU A 97 13.30 17.95 -9.55
CA GLU A 97 12.19 17.98 -8.58
C GLU A 97 10.88 17.43 -9.18
N ALA A 98 10.60 17.71 -10.46
CA ALA A 98 9.39 17.19 -11.13
C ALA A 98 9.48 15.68 -11.34
N ASN A 99 10.68 15.16 -11.64
CA ASN A 99 10.89 13.72 -11.83
C ASN A 99 10.83 12.95 -10.50
N GLU A 100 11.31 13.51 -9.39
CA GLU A 100 11.17 12.89 -8.06
C GLU A 100 9.72 12.89 -7.58
N ASP A 101 8.99 13.98 -7.81
CA ASP A 101 7.56 14.06 -7.51
C ASP A 101 6.77 13.00 -8.29
N GLU A 102 7.01 12.91 -9.61
CA GLU A 102 6.38 11.93 -10.48
C GLU A 102 6.74 10.49 -10.08
N SER A 103 8.01 10.20 -9.75
CA SER A 103 8.41 8.87 -9.29
C SER A 103 7.69 8.48 -7.99
N ARG A 104 7.61 9.40 -7.03
CA ARG A 104 6.88 9.19 -5.77
C ARG A 104 5.37 9.09 -6.03
N ARG A 105 4.84 9.80 -7.02
CA ARG A 105 3.43 9.72 -7.43
C ARG A 105 3.10 8.35 -8.00
N CYS A 106 3.94 7.85 -8.92
CA CYS A 106 3.83 6.53 -9.53
C CYS A 106 3.84 5.40 -8.50
N GLU A 107 4.66 5.50 -7.45
CA GLU A 107 4.72 4.53 -6.36
C GLU A 107 3.43 4.45 -5.53
N ARG A 108 2.60 5.50 -5.48
CA ARG A 108 1.28 5.45 -4.81
C ARG A 108 0.29 4.59 -5.60
N PHE A 109 0.36 4.67 -6.93
CA PHE A 109 -0.47 3.86 -7.83
C PHE A 109 0.13 2.47 -8.09
N SER A 110 1.42 2.27 -7.88
CA SER A 110 2.09 0.97 -8.09
C SER A 110 2.19 0.17 -6.79
N PHE A 111 2.04 -1.15 -6.86
CA PHE A 111 2.49 -2.06 -5.80
C PHE A 111 4.02 -2.19 -5.86
N PRO A 112 4.74 -2.03 -4.75
CA PRO A 112 6.02 -2.69 -4.57
C PRO A 112 5.85 -4.18 -4.83
N LEU A 113 6.72 -4.68 -5.71
CA LEU A 113 6.82 -6.08 -6.14
C LEU A 113 6.71 -7.03 -4.93
N GLY A 114 5.64 -7.84 -4.87
CA GLY A 114 5.77 -9.17 -4.25
C GLY A 114 4.72 -9.69 -3.26
N LEU A 115 3.63 -9.01 -2.92
CA LEU A 115 2.59 -9.63 -2.06
C LEU A 115 1.18 -9.12 -2.34
N VAL A 116 0.51 -9.71 -3.35
CA VAL A 116 -0.94 -9.92 -3.19
C VAL A 116 -1.05 -11.12 -2.26
N SER A 117 -1.55 -10.91 -1.05
CA SER A 117 -1.86 -12.04 -0.18
C SER A 117 -3.10 -12.73 -0.79
N SER A 118 -2.84 -13.81 -1.53
CA SER A 118 -3.88 -14.74 -1.96
C SER A 118 -4.41 -15.44 -0.70
N CYS A 119 -5.42 -14.86 -0.05
CA CYS A 119 -6.21 -15.59 0.93
C CYS A 119 -7.14 -16.57 0.18
N SER A 120 -6.55 -17.66 -0.32
CA SER A 120 -7.30 -18.81 -0.85
C SER A 120 -7.83 -19.67 0.30
N VAL A 121 -8.64 -19.10 1.19
CA VAL A 121 -9.33 -19.91 2.20
C VAL A 121 -10.81 -19.61 2.19
N SER A 122 -11.59 -20.63 1.82
CA SER A 122 -13.05 -20.71 1.87
C SER A 122 -13.65 -20.49 3.28
N VAL A 123 -12.83 -20.18 4.28
CA VAL A 123 -13.19 -20.13 5.71
C VAL A 123 -12.76 -18.82 6.38
N ASP A 124 -12.27 -17.81 5.65
CA ASP A 124 -12.08 -16.47 6.24
C ASP A 124 -13.45 -15.77 6.44
N THR A 125 -14.19 -16.32 7.40
CA THR A 125 -15.43 -15.79 7.97
C THR A 125 -15.16 -14.56 8.82
N ASN A 126 -13.89 -14.25 9.09
CA ASN A 126 -13.46 -13.13 9.90
C ASN A 126 -13.53 -11.85 9.10
N TYR A 127 -14.74 -11.34 9.10
CA TYR A 127 -15.26 -10.17 8.44
C TYR A 127 -14.76 -8.86 9.10
N TYR A 128 -13.45 -8.75 9.30
CA TYR A 128 -12.83 -7.59 9.91
C TYR A 128 -11.99 -6.90 8.83
N GLY A 129 -12.23 -5.59 8.62
CA GLY A 129 -11.56 -4.78 7.59
C GLY A 129 -10.04 -4.85 7.67
N SER A 130 -9.41 -3.86 8.31
CA SER A 130 -7.96 -3.87 8.58
C SER A 130 -7.72 -4.31 10.04
N PRO A 131 -7.13 -5.51 10.29
CA PRO A 131 -6.76 -5.96 11.62
C PRO A 131 -5.84 -4.96 12.34
N PHE A 132 -4.89 -4.37 11.60
CA PHE A 132 -4.01 -3.32 12.09
C PHE A 132 -4.76 -2.14 12.71
N ILE A 133 -5.76 -1.60 12.00
CA ILE A 133 -6.54 -0.45 12.50
C ILE A 133 -7.43 -0.86 13.68
N ALA A 134 -8.05 -2.03 13.60
CA ALA A 134 -8.92 -2.54 14.67
C ALA A 134 -8.13 -2.79 15.97
N GLU A 135 -6.96 -3.40 15.87
CA GLU A 135 -6.07 -3.65 17.00
C GLU A 135 -5.56 -2.35 17.60
N TRP A 136 -5.06 -1.42 16.76
CA TRP A 136 -4.63 -0.11 17.24
C TRP A 136 -5.75 0.59 18.01
N PHE A 137 -6.98 0.59 17.48
CA PHE A 137 -8.12 1.21 18.14
C PHE A 137 -8.41 0.60 19.52
N LEU A 138 -8.34 -0.73 19.64
CA LEU A 138 -8.56 -1.42 20.91
C LEU A 138 -7.45 -1.12 21.93
N VAL A 139 -6.19 -1.16 21.49
CA VAL A 139 -5.02 -0.86 22.32
C VAL A 139 -5.04 0.59 22.77
N PHE A 140 -5.19 1.52 21.83
CA PHE A 140 -5.15 2.96 22.06
C PHE A 140 -6.26 3.44 22.99
N THR A 141 -7.46 2.86 22.88
CA THR A 141 -8.59 3.25 23.74
C THR A 141 -8.64 2.51 25.07
N ASN A 142 -7.68 1.62 25.36
CA ASN A 142 -7.78 0.66 26.48
C ASN A 142 -9.16 -0.04 26.48
N ARG A 143 -9.64 -0.42 25.29
CA ARG A 143 -10.98 -0.99 25.04
C ARG A 143 -12.18 -0.11 25.41
N LYS A 144 -11.99 1.14 25.86
CA LYS A 144 -13.07 2.09 26.20
C LYS A 144 -13.78 2.70 24.98
N ARG A 145 -13.31 2.39 23.76
CA ARG A 145 -13.91 2.77 22.46
C ARG A 145 -14.28 4.26 22.34
N LYS A 146 -13.45 5.15 22.91
CA LYS A 146 -13.60 6.62 22.80
C LYS A 146 -12.24 7.24 22.47
N ILE A 147 -12.19 7.98 21.37
CA ILE A 147 -11.03 8.75 20.93
C ILE A 147 -11.43 10.22 20.91
N THR A 148 -10.54 11.07 21.42
CA THR A 148 -10.66 12.53 21.37
C THR A 148 -9.53 13.11 20.55
N PHE A 149 -9.72 14.30 19.98
CA PHE A 149 -8.69 15.09 19.32
C PHE A 149 -7.46 15.21 20.20
N ASN A 150 -7.64 15.61 21.46
CA ASN A 150 -6.52 15.81 22.38
C ASN A 150 -5.75 14.51 22.68
N SER A 151 -6.40 13.33 22.59
CA SER A 151 -5.71 12.05 22.73
C SER A 151 -4.93 11.65 21.47
N ILE A 152 -5.54 11.77 20.28
CA ILE A 152 -4.97 11.21 19.05
C ILE A 152 -3.96 12.15 18.40
N PHE A 153 -4.13 13.46 18.52
CA PHE A 153 -3.29 14.45 17.85
C PHE A 153 -1.80 14.35 18.26
N PRO A 154 -1.43 14.27 19.55
CA PRO A 154 -0.03 14.11 19.92
C PRO A 154 0.58 12.81 19.40
N ALA A 155 -0.18 11.70 19.47
CA ALA A 155 0.25 10.40 18.98
C ALA A 155 0.47 10.39 17.46
N LEU A 156 -0.40 11.05 16.72
CA LEU A 156 -0.28 11.25 15.27
C LEU A 156 1.01 12.01 14.93
N VAL A 157 1.23 13.18 15.55
CA VAL A 157 2.40 14.02 15.23
C VAL A 157 3.69 13.28 15.57
N GLN A 158 3.78 12.69 16.77
CA GLN A 158 4.96 11.94 17.19
C GLN A 158 5.22 10.74 16.29
N GLY A 159 4.17 10.00 15.92
CA GLY A 159 4.28 8.84 15.04
C GLY A 159 4.81 9.19 13.65
N LEU A 160 4.30 10.26 13.04
CA LEU A 160 4.80 10.72 11.74
C LEU A 160 6.23 11.28 11.81
N GLN A 161 6.61 11.93 12.91
CA GLN A 161 8.00 12.36 13.12
C GLN A 161 8.96 11.18 13.22
N GLU A 162 8.56 10.11 13.94
CA GLU A 162 9.35 8.89 14.08
C GLU A 162 9.57 8.20 12.72
N GLU A 163 8.50 8.01 11.96
CA GLU A 163 8.54 7.35 10.65
C GLU A 163 9.23 8.21 9.58
N GLY A 164 9.22 9.54 9.74
CA GLY A 164 9.88 10.49 8.86
C GLY A 164 11.36 10.73 9.16
N LYS A 165 11.98 10.04 10.12
CA LYS A 165 13.39 10.30 10.52
C LYS A 165 14.41 10.16 9.39
N THR A 166 14.11 9.35 8.38
CA THR A 166 14.99 9.14 7.21
C THR A 166 14.75 10.16 6.10
N GLU A 167 13.70 10.99 6.22
CA GLU A 167 13.38 12.03 5.26
C GLU A 167 14.09 13.35 5.59
N SER A 168 14.07 14.28 4.64
CA SER A 168 14.60 15.62 4.90
C SER A 168 13.81 16.31 6.02
N GLU A 169 14.53 17.02 6.89
CA GLU A 169 13.93 17.78 7.99
C GLU A 169 12.84 18.74 7.49
N ARG A 170 13.04 19.33 6.31
CA ARG A 170 12.07 20.21 5.65
C ARG A 170 10.72 19.53 5.40
N VAL A 171 10.71 18.27 4.95
CA VAL A 171 9.48 17.51 4.67
C VAL A 171 8.73 17.22 5.97
N VAL A 172 9.44 16.70 6.98
CA VAL A 172 8.85 16.37 8.30
C VAL A 172 8.31 17.63 8.98
N ARG A 173 9.05 18.74 8.93
CA ARG A 173 8.63 20.03 9.47
C ARG A 173 7.37 20.53 8.76
N ASN A 174 7.31 20.49 7.43
CA ASN A 174 6.13 20.90 6.67
C ASN A 174 4.87 20.09 7.06
N ILE A 175 5.00 18.77 7.23
CA ILE A 175 3.90 17.91 7.69
C ILE A 175 3.46 18.31 9.10
N THR A 176 4.42 18.50 10.01
CA THR A 176 4.16 18.86 11.41
C THR A 176 3.49 20.24 11.51
N ASP A 177 3.96 21.22 10.76
CA ASP A 177 3.40 22.58 10.71
C ASP A 177 1.98 22.56 10.15
N THR A 178 1.72 21.76 9.12
CA THR A 178 0.37 21.59 8.55
C THR A 178 -0.60 21.03 9.60
N LEU A 179 -0.18 20.03 10.38
CA LEU A 179 -0.99 19.46 11.46
C LEU A 179 -1.20 20.45 12.62
N ASN A 180 -0.15 21.16 13.04
CA ASN A 180 -0.24 22.16 14.10
C ASN A 180 -1.17 23.32 13.73
N LYS A 181 -1.14 23.75 12.47
CA LYS A 181 -2.08 24.76 11.95
C LYS A 181 -3.54 24.33 12.16
N ILE A 182 -3.88 23.06 11.86
CA ILE A 182 -5.22 22.52 12.12
C ILE A 182 -5.57 22.54 13.61
N ARG A 183 -4.63 22.17 14.50
CA ARG A 183 -4.85 22.23 15.95
C ARG A 183 -5.19 23.65 16.40
N ASP A 184 -4.44 24.63 15.92
CA ASP A 184 -4.51 26.01 16.38
C ASP A 184 -5.76 26.72 15.81
N GLU A 185 -6.07 26.53 14.52
CA GLU A 185 -7.26 27.09 13.86
C GLU A 185 -8.57 26.45 14.34
N SER A 186 -8.52 25.17 14.71
CA SER A 186 -9.70 24.43 15.17
C SER A 186 -9.96 24.55 16.67
N PHE A 187 -9.10 25.22 17.44
CA PHE A 187 -9.17 25.25 18.91
C PHE A 187 -10.52 25.72 19.47
N ARG A 188 -11.20 26.67 18.80
CA ARG A 188 -12.52 27.18 19.20
C ARG A 188 -13.70 26.34 18.70
N LYS A 189 -13.45 25.33 17.86
CA LYS A 189 -14.50 24.51 17.24
C LYS A 189 -14.90 23.37 18.18
N ARG A 190 -16.12 22.86 18.01
CA ARG A 190 -16.56 21.63 18.69
C ARG A 190 -15.63 20.48 18.33
N GLU A 191 -15.36 19.60 19.29
CA GLU A 191 -14.46 18.45 19.16
C GLU A 191 -14.67 17.64 17.86
N LYS A 192 -15.94 17.40 17.49
CA LYS A 192 -16.31 16.71 16.25
C LYS A 192 -15.79 17.41 14.99
N ASN A 193 -15.87 18.74 14.94
CA ASN A 193 -15.39 19.52 13.80
C ASN A 193 -13.86 19.52 13.75
N ARG A 194 -13.19 19.60 14.91
CA ARG A 194 -11.73 19.47 15.01
C ARG A 194 -11.26 18.13 14.46
N MET A 195 -11.95 17.05 14.84
CA MET A 195 -11.66 15.72 14.32
C MET A 195 -11.92 15.60 12.83
N LYS A 196 -12.96 16.27 12.33
CA LYS A 196 -13.23 16.32 10.89
C LYS A 196 -12.12 16.99 10.10
N GLU A 197 -11.62 18.11 10.57
CA GLU A 197 -10.52 18.82 9.93
C GLU A 197 -9.22 18.01 9.97
N LEU A 198 -8.97 17.32 11.08
CA LEU A 198 -7.80 16.44 11.20
C LEU A 198 -7.85 15.27 10.22
N GLU A 199 -9.00 14.60 10.10
CA GLU A 199 -9.21 13.51 9.15
C GLU A 199 -9.04 13.96 7.69
N ILE A 200 -9.62 15.12 7.31
CA ILE A 200 -9.44 15.73 5.98
C ILE A 200 -7.96 16.01 5.72
N CYS A 201 -7.25 16.56 6.72
CA CYS A 201 -5.82 16.86 6.62
C CYS A 201 -5.01 15.57 6.40
N CYS A 202 -5.29 14.50 7.13
CA CYS A 202 -4.62 13.20 6.93
C CYS A 202 -4.92 12.62 5.54
N ALA A 203 -6.16 12.66 5.07
CA ALA A 203 -6.50 12.20 3.73
C ALA A 203 -5.75 13.01 2.65
N LYS A 204 -5.66 14.34 2.81
CA LYS A 204 -4.87 15.20 1.91
C LYS A 204 -3.38 14.87 1.96
N LEU A 205 -2.80 14.68 3.15
CA LEU A 205 -1.40 14.31 3.31
C LEU A 205 -1.08 12.96 2.67
N TYR A 206 -2.03 12.03 2.63
CA TYR A 206 -1.86 10.75 1.94
C TYR A 206 -1.62 10.92 0.44
N THR A 207 -2.26 11.91 -0.20
CA THR A 207 -2.10 12.20 -1.63
C THR A 207 -0.82 12.97 -1.94
N LYS A 208 -0.12 13.50 -0.94
CA LYS A 208 1.11 14.27 -1.13
C LYS A 208 2.27 13.33 -1.43
N SER A 209 3.13 13.71 -2.37
CA SER A 209 4.35 13.00 -2.76
C SER A 209 5.43 13.03 -1.65
N CYS A 210 5.13 12.36 -0.55
CA CYS A 210 5.97 12.24 0.63
C CYS A 210 5.93 10.81 1.14
N PHE A 211 6.79 10.49 2.12
CA PHE A 211 6.95 9.14 2.66
C PHE A 211 5.66 8.50 3.20
N ILE A 212 4.68 9.32 3.59
CA ILE A 212 3.54 8.85 4.39
C ILE A 212 2.77 7.72 3.70
N TYR A 213 2.33 7.90 2.45
CA TYR A 213 1.53 6.88 1.78
C TYR A 213 2.32 5.57 1.62
N HIS A 214 3.62 5.68 1.31
CA HIS A 214 4.51 4.56 1.08
C HIS A 214 4.70 3.76 2.37
N THR A 215 5.10 4.43 3.44
CA THR A 215 5.33 3.81 4.76
C THR A 215 4.04 3.21 5.33
N VAL A 216 2.90 3.88 5.17
CA VAL A 216 1.59 3.36 5.59
C VAL A 216 1.19 2.12 4.80
N ASN A 217 1.30 2.16 3.48
CA ASN A 217 0.88 1.04 2.63
C ASN A 217 1.77 -0.19 2.84
N ILE A 218 3.08 -0.01 3.06
CA ILE A 218 3.99 -1.10 3.43
C ILE A 218 3.57 -1.70 4.77
N ALA A 219 3.42 -0.89 5.82
CA ALA A 219 3.07 -1.39 7.14
C ALA A 219 1.74 -2.17 7.15
N LEU A 220 0.75 -1.71 6.39
CA LEU A 220 -0.54 -2.39 6.25
C LEU A 220 -0.43 -3.69 5.45
N ARG A 221 0.36 -3.70 4.37
CA ARG A 221 0.55 -4.88 3.52
C ARG A 221 1.29 -5.98 4.23
N ASP A 222 2.37 -5.62 4.92
CA ASP A 222 3.22 -6.56 5.64
C ASP A 222 2.63 -6.91 7.01
N ASN A 223 1.48 -6.30 7.35
CA ASN A 223 0.83 -6.39 8.65
C ASN A 223 1.85 -6.16 9.78
N ASP A 224 2.65 -5.09 9.65
CA ASP A 224 3.78 -4.79 10.55
C ASP A 224 3.28 -4.16 11.85
N HIS A 225 2.93 -5.00 12.83
CA HIS A 225 2.48 -4.56 14.15
C HIS A 225 3.56 -3.77 14.93
N THR A 226 4.82 -3.75 14.52
CA THR A 226 5.83 -2.90 15.18
C THR A 226 5.55 -1.41 14.96
N LYS A 227 4.91 -1.07 13.84
CA LYS A 227 4.47 0.29 13.47
C LYS A 227 3.08 0.64 13.98
N LEU A 228 2.43 -0.23 14.74
CA LEU A 228 1.07 -0.03 15.23
C LEU A 228 0.96 1.29 16.03
N ARG A 229 1.96 1.60 16.87
CA ARG A 229 1.94 2.81 17.71
C ARG A 229 2.21 4.09 16.93
N THR A 230 3.06 4.03 15.90
CA THR A 230 3.49 5.19 15.12
C THR A 230 2.51 5.51 13.99
N LEU A 231 2.07 4.52 13.22
CA LEU A 231 1.20 4.70 12.06
C LEU A 231 -0.28 4.47 12.36
N GLY A 232 -0.62 3.74 13.42
CA GLY A 232 -2.01 3.47 13.80
C GLY A 232 -2.92 4.70 13.90
N PRO A 233 -2.49 5.82 14.55
CA PRO A 233 -3.29 7.04 14.59
C PRO A 233 -3.60 7.59 13.20
N TYR A 234 -2.62 7.58 12.30
CA TYR A 234 -2.76 8.05 10.92
C TYR A 234 -3.72 7.15 10.12
N CYS A 235 -3.48 5.84 10.13
CA CYS A 235 -4.31 4.86 9.43
C CYS A 235 -5.78 4.95 9.89
N PHE A 236 -6.03 5.12 11.18
CA PHE A 236 -7.37 5.28 11.73
C PHE A 236 -8.08 6.55 11.23
N LEU A 237 -7.37 7.68 11.15
CA LEU A 237 -7.94 8.94 10.68
C LEU A 237 -8.31 8.88 9.20
N VAL A 238 -7.45 8.34 8.35
CA VAL A 238 -7.75 8.15 6.92
C VAL A 238 -8.90 7.15 6.74
N PHE A 239 -8.88 6.03 7.47
CA PHE A 239 -9.97 5.04 7.43
C PHE A 239 -11.32 5.63 7.84
N ASN A 240 -11.35 6.48 8.87
CA ASN A 240 -12.58 7.17 9.26
C ASN A 240 -13.06 8.16 8.22
N TYR A 241 -12.13 8.91 7.61
CA TYR A 241 -12.44 9.82 6.53
C TYR A 241 -13.16 9.09 5.39
N ILE A 242 -12.64 7.92 4.97
CA ILE A 242 -13.21 7.18 3.85
C ILE A 242 -14.67 6.79 4.11
N GLY A 243 -14.98 6.27 5.29
CA GLY A 243 -16.35 5.84 5.59
C GLY A 243 -17.28 6.95 6.11
N ARG A 244 -16.92 8.24 5.95
CA ARG A 244 -17.82 9.33 6.31
C ARG A 244 -18.75 9.66 5.17
N HIS A 245 -20.06 9.53 5.42
CA HIS A 245 -21.05 10.18 4.60
C HIS A 245 -21.21 11.66 5.00
N LEU A 246 -21.31 12.52 3.98
CA LEU A 246 -21.42 13.98 4.12
C LEU A 246 -22.63 14.42 4.95
N ASN A 247 -23.63 13.56 5.12
CA ASN A 247 -24.92 13.90 5.72
C ASN A 247 -25.20 13.26 7.09
N ASP A 248 -24.26 12.54 7.71
CA ASP A 248 -24.64 11.78 8.91
C ASP A 248 -23.66 11.74 10.09
N ASP A 249 -24.23 11.85 11.29
CA ASP A 249 -23.63 11.85 12.63
C ASP A 249 -23.05 10.49 13.07
N PHE A 250 -22.55 9.72 12.11
CA PHE A 250 -22.35 8.29 12.28
C PHE A 250 -20.93 7.99 12.76
N SER A 251 -20.80 7.89 14.09
CA SER A 251 -19.67 7.18 14.70
C SER A 251 -19.57 5.75 14.13
N ILE A 252 -18.36 5.19 14.10
CA ILE A 252 -18.05 3.77 13.84
C ILE A 252 -19.12 2.83 14.45
N ARG A 253 -19.70 3.19 15.62
CA ARG A 253 -20.73 2.44 16.36
C ARG A 253 -22.04 2.18 15.60
N ARG A 254 -22.43 2.99 14.60
CA ARG A 254 -23.69 2.79 13.85
C ARG A 254 -23.53 2.05 12.53
N ARG A 255 -22.34 2.07 11.90
CA ARG A 255 -22.03 1.20 10.73
C ARG A 255 -22.23 -0.28 11.09
N PHE A 256 -21.99 -0.61 12.34
CA PHE A 256 -22.23 -1.92 12.94
C PHE A 256 -23.70 -2.34 13.10
N ARG A 257 -24.70 -1.46 12.92
CA ARG A 257 -26.11 -1.74 13.25
C ARG A 257 -27.09 -1.71 12.07
N GLN A 258 -26.66 -1.39 10.85
CA GLN A 258 -27.60 -1.18 9.73
C GLN A 258 -27.41 -2.21 8.62
N THR A 259 -28.23 -3.26 8.66
CA THR A 259 -28.18 -4.40 7.72
C THR A 259 -29.48 -4.59 6.91
N LEU A 260 -30.49 -3.69 6.97
CA LEU A 260 -31.86 -4.08 6.58
C LEU A 260 -32.66 -3.08 5.72
N ARG A 261 -32.04 -2.22 4.90
CA ARG A 261 -32.80 -1.48 3.86
C ARG A 261 -32.14 -1.62 2.48
N PRO A 262 -32.88 -2.05 1.45
CA PRO A 262 -32.39 -2.05 0.08
C PRO A 262 -32.31 -0.59 -0.41
N THR A 263 -31.13 0.00 -0.29
CA THR A 263 -30.81 1.28 -0.93
C THR A 263 -30.53 1.04 -2.41
N LYS A 264 -31.08 1.91 -3.29
CA LYS A 264 -30.65 1.98 -4.69
C LYS A 264 -29.13 2.16 -4.71
N PHE A 265 -28.42 1.29 -5.42
CA PHE A 265 -26.98 1.42 -5.61
C PHE A 265 -26.70 2.08 -6.96
N GLN A 266 -25.67 2.91 -6.99
CA GLN A 266 -25.11 3.45 -8.23
C GLN A 266 -23.82 2.70 -8.53
N LEU A 267 -23.65 2.24 -9.77
CA LEU A 267 -22.40 1.63 -10.22
C LEU A 267 -21.46 2.73 -10.70
N THR A 268 -20.22 2.68 -10.25
CA THR A 268 -19.12 3.54 -10.70
C THR A 268 -17.94 2.66 -11.07
N THR A 269 -17.31 2.91 -12.21
CA THR A 269 -16.07 2.24 -12.60
C THR A 269 -14.88 3.14 -12.26
N VAL A 270 -13.84 2.53 -11.69
CA VAL A 270 -12.54 3.18 -11.46
C VAL A 270 -11.42 2.27 -11.97
N PHE A 271 -10.24 2.83 -12.14
CA PHE A 271 -9.11 2.18 -12.78
C PHE A 271 -7.86 2.28 -11.91
N ARG A 272 -7.00 1.27 -12.01
CA ARG A 272 -5.68 1.28 -11.35
C ARG A 272 -4.67 0.56 -12.21
N GLY A 273 -3.64 1.26 -12.67
CA GLY A 273 -2.46 0.63 -13.24
C GLY A 273 -1.58 0.03 -12.15
N ASP A 274 -0.99 -1.13 -12.42
CA ASP A 274 -0.11 -1.79 -11.47
C ASP A 274 0.94 -2.70 -12.14
N TYR A 275 1.77 -3.30 -11.31
CA TYR A 275 2.57 -4.47 -11.63
C TYR A 275 2.18 -5.66 -10.74
N ILE A 276 1.90 -6.81 -11.36
CA ILE A 276 1.79 -8.09 -10.66
C ILE A 276 2.60 -9.18 -11.35
N SER A 277 2.99 -10.21 -10.60
CA SER A 277 3.76 -11.31 -11.17
C SER A 277 2.89 -12.20 -12.07
N HIS A 278 3.54 -13.01 -12.91
CA HIS A 278 2.83 -13.92 -13.81
C HIS A 278 1.98 -14.95 -13.05
N GLU A 279 2.46 -15.38 -11.88
CA GLU A 279 1.76 -16.33 -11.01
C GLU A 279 0.44 -15.74 -10.50
N ILE A 280 0.41 -14.44 -10.13
CA ILE A 280 -0.82 -13.77 -9.70
C ILE A 280 -1.79 -13.63 -10.89
N ILE A 281 -1.29 -13.33 -12.09
CA ILE A 281 -2.12 -13.26 -13.31
C ILE A 281 -2.77 -14.63 -13.57
N GLN A 282 -2.01 -15.71 -13.50
CA GLN A 282 -2.52 -17.08 -13.64
C GLN A 282 -3.54 -17.39 -12.54
N GLU A 283 -3.27 -16.99 -11.30
CA GLU A 283 -4.20 -17.18 -10.18
C GLU A 283 -5.54 -16.45 -10.42
N TYR A 284 -5.49 -15.22 -10.95
CA TYR A 284 -6.68 -14.46 -11.32
C TYR A 284 -7.45 -15.13 -12.47
N GLN A 285 -6.75 -15.61 -13.50
CA GLN A 285 -7.37 -16.35 -14.60
C GLN A 285 -8.12 -17.60 -14.10
N GLN A 286 -7.51 -18.36 -13.19
CA GLN A 286 -8.13 -19.53 -12.56
C GLN A 286 -9.31 -19.17 -11.64
N ALA A 287 -9.36 -17.93 -11.13
CA ALA A 287 -10.44 -17.46 -10.26
C ALA A 287 -11.67 -16.98 -11.04
N VAL A 288 -11.55 -16.73 -12.35
CA VAL A 288 -12.67 -16.27 -13.19
C VAL A 288 -13.84 -17.26 -13.12
N GLY A 289 -15.02 -16.76 -12.77
CA GLY A 289 -16.24 -17.57 -12.61
C GLY A 289 -16.36 -18.29 -11.27
N ASN A 290 -15.32 -18.29 -10.42
CA ASN A 290 -15.38 -18.86 -9.08
C ASN A 290 -15.89 -17.82 -8.06
N ASN A 291 -17.21 -17.75 -7.89
CA ASN A 291 -17.86 -16.83 -6.94
C ASN A 291 -17.51 -17.07 -5.47
N SER A 292 -16.82 -18.17 -5.12
CA SER A 292 -16.36 -18.44 -3.77
C SER A 292 -14.95 -17.91 -3.48
N LYS A 293 -14.16 -17.64 -4.53
CA LYS A 293 -12.79 -17.13 -4.40
C LYS A 293 -12.79 -15.61 -4.38
N TYR A 294 -12.13 -15.03 -3.38
CA TYR A 294 -11.95 -13.59 -3.24
C TYR A 294 -10.50 -13.30 -2.91
N PHE A 295 -10.08 -12.09 -3.27
CA PHE A 295 -8.77 -11.54 -2.98
C PHE A 295 -8.93 -10.35 -2.05
N LYS A 296 -7.84 -9.95 -1.38
CA LYS A 296 -7.86 -8.86 -0.41
C LYS A 296 -6.69 -7.92 -0.65
N TRP A 297 -6.96 -6.63 -0.73
CA TRP A 297 -5.92 -5.60 -0.65
C TRP A 297 -5.80 -5.14 0.80
N LEU A 298 -4.64 -5.39 1.42
CA LEU A 298 -4.42 -5.11 2.84
C LEU A 298 -4.16 -3.62 3.11
N SER A 299 -3.53 -2.92 2.16
CA SER A 299 -3.27 -1.49 2.21
C SER A 299 -4.45 -0.66 1.68
N PHE A 300 -4.42 0.66 1.89
CA PHE A 300 -5.23 1.57 1.09
C PHE A 300 -4.91 1.37 -0.40
N VAL A 301 -5.89 1.58 -1.26
CA VAL A 301 -5.72 1.43 -2.72
C VAL A 301 -6.19 2.69 -3.43
N SER A 302 -5.22 3.43 -3.96
CA SER A 302 -5.45 4.57 -4.85
C SER A 302 -5.88 4.09 -6.23
N THR A 303 -6.95 4.68 -6.74
CA THR A 303 -7.53 4.42 -8.06
C THR A 303 -7.90 5.75 -8.70
N SER A 304 -8.09 5.78 -10.02
CA SER A 304 -8.54 6.96 -10.76
C SER A 304 -9.90 6.70 -11.41
N ARG A 305 -10.73 7.73 -11.55
CA ARG A 305 -11.88 7.68 -12.47
C ARG A 305 -11.48 7.75 -13.94
N ASP A 306 -10.29 8.26 -14.21
CA ASP A 306 -9.75 8.42 -15.55
C ASP A 306 -8.89 7.19 -15.89
N GLN A 307 -9.28 6.49 -16.97
CA GLN A 307 -8.57 5.31 -17.42
C GLN A 307 -7.15 5.65 -17.91
N ASP A 308 -6.99 6.75 -18.63
CA ASP A 308 -5.71 7.13 -19.24
C ASP A 308 -4.70 7.49 -18.14
N VAL A 309 -5.16 8.17 -17.09
CA VAL A 309 -4.35 8.44 -15.90
C VAL A 309 -3.93 7.13 -15.24
N ALA A 310 -4.87 6.22 -14.96
CA ALA A 310 -4.53 4.94 -14.35
C ALA A 310 -3.57 4.10 -15.20
N GLU A 311 -3.74 4.12 -16.51
CA GLU A 311 -2.90 3.39 -17.46
C GLU A 311 -1.48 3.91 -17.50
N SER A 312 -1.26 5.21 -17.27
CA SER A 312 0.10 5.77 -17.16
C SER A 312 0.91 5.15 -16.00
N PHE A 313 0.23 4.59 -15.00
CA PHE A 313 0.84 3.84 -13.89
C PHE A 313 0.90 2.33 -14.12
N ALA A 314 0.28 1.82 -15.19
CA ALA A 314 0.27 0.39 -15.50
C ALA A 314 1.63 -0.06 -16.03
N ARG A 315 2.21 -1.10 -15.42
CA ARG A 315 3.43 -1.73 -15.95
C ARG A 315 3.10 -2.96 -16.77
N ASN A 316 2.29 -3.85 -16.22
CA ASN A 316 1.81 -5.04 -16.94
C ASN A 316 0.35 -5.36 -16.68
N VAL A 317 -0.33 -4.59 -15.82
CA VAL A 317 -1.75 -4.77 -15.49
C VAL A 317 -2.48 -3.45 -15.34
N LEU A 318 -3.71 -3.41 -15.85
CA LEU A 318 -4.72 -2.40 -15.56
C LEU A 318 -5.93 -3.07 -14.90
N TYR A 319 -6.23 -2.71 -13.67
CA TYR A 319 -7.45 -3.12 -12.99
C TYR A 319 -8.62 -2.24 -13.44
N ILE A 320 -9.73 -2.88 -13.81
CA ILE A 320 -11.01 -2.23 -14.12
C ILE A 320 -11.98 -2.62 -13.00
N ILE A 321 -12.29 -1.66 -12.13
CA ILE A 321 -12.87 -1.92 -10.81
C ILE A 321 -14.30 -1.42 -10.79
N GLU A 322 -15.26 -2.33 -10.65
CA GLU A 322 -16.66 -1.97 -10.42
C GLU A 322 -16.89 -1.70 -8.93
N LEU A 323 -17.23 -0.44 -8.62
CA LEU A 323 -17.63 0.01 -7.29
C LEU A 323 -19.15 0.11 -7.22
N GLN A 324 -19.70 -0.41 -6.12
CA GLN A 324 -21.13 -0.31 -5.84
C GLN A 324 -21.32 0.71 -4.73
N HIS A 325 -21.92 1.86 -5.06
CA HIS A 325 -22.25 2.88 -4.08
C HIS A 325 -23.43 2.42 -3.23
N TYR A 326 -23.15 2.09 -1.98
CA TYR A 326 -24.12 1.92 -0.94
C TYR A 326 -24.03 3.14 -0.04
N SER A 327 -25.08 3.98 -0.02
CA SER A 327 -25.11 5.28 0.68
C SER A 327 -24.77 5.27 2.18
N LEU A 328 -24.42 4.13 2.78
CA LEU A 328 -24.02 3.97 4.18
C LEU A 328 -22.80 3.06 4.40
N ASN A 329 -22.36 2.30 3.38
CA ASN A 329 -21.34 1.23 3.52
C ASN A 329 -20.22 1.34 2.47
N ASP A 330 -20.04 2.51 1.88
CA ASP A 330 -18.98 2.72 0.90
C ASP A 330 -17.60 2.48 1.56
N GLN A 331 -16.83 1.60 0.93
CA GLN A 331 -15.44 1.30 1.32
C GLN A 331 -14.44 2.18 0.56
N PHE A 332 -14.90 3.32 0.07
CA PHE A 332 -14.12 4.22 -0.75
C PHE A 332 -14.60 5.66 -0.61
N VAL A 333 -13.75 6.60 -1.00
CA VAL A 333 -14.05 8.02 -0.96
C VAL A 333 -13.45 8.71 -2.17
N ASP A 334 -14.14 9.74 -2.61
CA ASP A 334 -13.67 10.64 -3.64
C ASP A 334 -12.72 11.68 -3.05
N LEU A 335 -11.47 11.66 -3.50
CA LEU A 335 -10.43 12.60 -3.10
C LEU A 335 -10.21 13.74 -4.09
N SER A 336 -10.92 13.77 -5.23
CA SER A 336 -10.72 14.77 -6.30
C SER A 336 -10.71 16.22 -5.80
N THR A 337 -11.49 16.53 -4.76
CA THR A 337 -11.59 17.89 -4.21
C THR A 337 -10.51 18.25 -3.19
N ILE A 338 -9.82 17.26 -2.60
CA ILE A 338 -8.83 17.50 -1.53
C ILE A 338 -7.43 17.01 -1.86
N SER A 339 -7.27 16.19 -2.89
CA SER A 339 -5.99 15.68 -3.37
C SER A 339 -5.03 16.82 -3.71
N CYS A 340 -3.75 16.61 -3.46
CA CYS A 340 -2.68 17.47 -3.99
C CYS A 340 -2.53 17.34 -5.52
N HIS A 341 -3.08 16.28 -6.10
CA HIS A 341 -3.07 15.92 -7.51
C HIS A 341 -4.53 15.75 -7.97
N GLN A 342 -5.20 16.85 -8.27
CA GLN A 342 -6.65 16.86 -8.55
C GLN A 342 -6.98 16.27 -9.91
N GLU A 343 -6.06 16.41 -10.86
CA GLU A 343 -6.14 15.85 -12.21
C GLU A 343 -6.26 14.33 -12.23
N GLU A 344 -5.79 13.66 -11.18
CA GLU A 344 -5.87 12.21 -11.07
C GLU A 344 -7.28 11.70 -10.78
N ASN A 345 -8.23 12.57 -10.42
CA ASN A 345 -9.59 12.19 -10.06
C ASN A 345 -9.64 10.99 -9.10
N GLU A 346 -8.79 11.03 -8.07
CA GLU A 346 -8.49 9.88 -7.22
C GLU A 346 -9.73 9.42 -6.42
N ILE A 347 -9.99 8.11 -6.48
CA ILE A 347 -10.87 7.39 -5.56
C ILE A 347 -9.99 6.50 -4.68
N LEU A 348 -10.07 6.69 -3.36
CA LEU A 348 -9.28 5.92 -2.40
C LEU A 348 -10.15 4.83 -1.75
N LEU A 349 -9.73 3.57 -1.90
CA LEU A 349 -10.35 2.41 -1.25
C LEU A 349 -9.74 2.16 0.14
N GLN A 350 -10.56 1.65 1.06
CA GLN A 350 -10.15 1.27 2.41
C GLN A 350 -9.19 0.08 2.42
N PRO A 351 -8.33 -0.02 3.44
CA PRO A 351 -7.52 -1.21 3.69
C PRO A 351 -8.38 -2.40 4.06
N GLY A 352 -7.97 -3.56 3.56
CA GLY A 352 -8.68 -4.82 3.72
C GLY A 352 -9.89 -4.98 2.80
N VAL A 353 -10.01 -4.17 1.74
CA VAL A 353 -11.08 -4.32 0.74
C VAL A 353 -10.93 -5.66 0.03
N ARG A 354 -12.06 -6.33 -0.22
CA ARG A 354 -12.11 -7.62 -0.90
C ARG A 354 -12.65 -7.45 -2.31
N PHE A 355 -12.19 -8.30 -3.22
CA PHE A 355 -12.67 -8.28 -4.59
C PHE A 355 -12.74 -9.68 -5.19
N GLN A 356 -13.59 -9.81 -6.20
CA GLN A 356 -13.68 -10.97 -7.07
C GLN A 356 -13.16 -10.62 -8.44
N VAL A 357 -12.44 -11.55 -9.07
CA VAL A 357 -12.02 -11.42 -10.45
C VAL A 357 -13.17 -11.87 -11.35
N VAL A 358 -13.67 -10.94 -12.15
CA VAL A 358 -14.79 -11.16 -13.08
C VAL A 358 -14.27 -11.66 -14.43
N LYS A 359 -13.15 -11.08 -14.90
CA LYS A 359 -12.57 -11.36 -16.21
C LYS A 359 -11.10 -10.99 -16.21
N VAL A 360 -10.29 -11.73 -16.96
CA VAL A 360 -8.89 -11.38 -17.25
C VAL A 360 -8.70 -11.46 -18.76
N GLU A 361 -8.17 -10.40 -19.36
CA GLU A 361 -7.85 -10.30 -20.78
C GLU A 361 -6.44 -9.78 -20.97
N PHE A 362 -5.87 -9.97 -22.16
CA PHE A 362 -4.61 -9.37 -22.54
C PHE A 362 -4.88 -8.40 -23.70
N ASP A 363 -4.42 -7.17 -23.56
CA ASP A 363 -4.47 -6.16 -24.62
C ASP A 363 -3.16 -6.26 -25.42
N ASP A 364 -3.22 -6.91 -26.59
CA ASP A 364 -2.07 -7.12 -27.47
C ASP A 364 -1.44 -5.80 -27.96
N MET A 365 -2.25 -4.75 -28.11
CA MET A 365 -1.77 -3.45 -28.61
C MET A 365 -0.94 -2.73 -27.54
N LYS A 366 -1.35 -2.87 -26.28
CA LYS A 366 -0.72 -2.20 -25.13
C LYS A 366 0.30 -3.08 -24.40
N GLY A 367 0.26 -4.40 -24.61
CA GLY A 367 1.10 -5.36 -23.92
C GLY A 367 0.80 -5.48 -22.42
N ILE A 368 -0.44 -5.23 -22.00
CA ILE A 368 -0.86 -5.26 -20.59
C ILE A 368 -2.06 -6.19 -20.39
N ASN A 369 -2.22 -6.73 -19.19
CA ASN A 369 -3.41 -7.51 -18.84
C ASN A 369 -4.49 -6.59 -18.27
N LEU A 370 -5.72 -6.79 -18.73
CA LEU A 370 -6.91 -6.12 -18.21
C LEU A 370 -7.58 -7.05 -17.19
N VAL A 371 -7.60 -6.65 -15.93
CA VAL A 371 -8.19 -7.44 -14.84
C VAL A 371 -9.47 -6.75 -14.38
N HIS A 372 -10.61 -7.27 -14.81
CA HIS A 372 -11.91 -6.78 -14.36
C HIS A 372 -12.23 -7.37 -13.00
N ILE A 373 -12.45 -6.50 -12.02
CA ILE A 373 -12.78 -6.90 -10.67
C ILE A 373 -14.04 -6.21 -10.18
N LYS A 374 -14.71 -6.88 -9.24
CA LYS A 374 -15.82 -6.32 -8.50
C LYS A 374 -15.49 -6.28 -7.02
N ILE A 375 -15.64 -5.12 -6.40
CA ILE A 375 -15.48 -5.01 -4.95
C ILE A 375 -16.64 -5.73 -4.27
N VAL A 376 -16.29 -6.66 -3.38
CA VAL A 376 -17.25 -7.35 -2.53
C VAL A 376 -17.41 -6.52 -1.27
N PRO A 377 -18.64 -6.05 -0.95
CA PRO A 377 -18.88 -5.28 0.26
C PRO A 377 -18.29 -5.98 1.48
N SER A 378 -17.68 -5.18 2.35
CA SER A 378 -17.34 -5.60 3.70
C SER A 378 -18.22 -4.91 4.77
N TYR A 379 -19.28 -5.58 5.23
CA TYR A 379 -19.92 -5.46 6.56
C TYR A 379 -18.96 -5.73 7.73
N VAL A 380 -18.37 -4.70 8.34
CA VAL A 380 -17.61 -4.91 9.58
C VAL A 380 -18.49 -5.63 10.60
N SER A 381 -18.22 -6.91 10.87
CA SER A 381 -18.94 -7.66 11.90
C SER A 381 -18.72 -6.94 13.22
N THR A 382 -19.80 -6.68 13.96
CA THR A 382 -19.74 -6.06 15.27
C THR A 382 -18.66 -6.76 16.08
N LEU A 383 -17.60 -6.04 16.45
CA LEU A 383 -16.66 -6.46 17.49
C LEU A 383 -17.48 -6.74 18.75
N THR A 384 -17.93 -7.98 18.92
CA THR A 384 -18.60 -8.50 20.12
C THR A 384 -17.60 -8.50 21.26
#